data_AF-A0A970AMY1-F1
#
_entry.id   AF-A0A970AMY1-F1
#
_cell.length_a   1.000
_cell.length_b   1.000
_cell.length_c   1.000
_cell.angle_alpha   90.00
_cell.angle_beta   90.00
_cell.angle_gamma   90.00
#
_symmetry.space_group_name_H-M   'P 1'
#
loop_
_entity.id
_entity.type
_entity.pdbx_description
1 polymer ?
#
loop_
_entity_poly.entity_id
_entity_poly.type
_entity_poly.pdbx_seq_one_letter_code
_entity_poly.pdbx_strand_id
1 'polypeptide(L)' 'GARALRSILEELMLDVMYELPSRKDVALCTITKEMVEKRSTAELLWHPAWHKQHETA' A
#
# COMPACT_ATOMS: atom_id res chain seq x y z
N GLY A 1 4.82 -23.72 -4.41
CA GLY A 1 5.72 -23.81 -3.23
C GLY A 1 6.17 -22.43 -2.80
N ALA A 2 6.84 -22.28 -1.66
CA ALA A 2 7.19 -20.96 -1.08
C ALA A 2 7.91 -19.98 -2.04
N ARG A 3 8.68 -20.50 -3.01
CA ARG A 3 9.29 -19.68 -4.09
C ARG A 3 8.28 -18.95 -4.96
N ALA A 4 7.15 -19.58 -5.27
CA ALA A 4 6.10 -18.96 -6.09
C ALA A 4 5.42 -17.80 -5.34
N LEU A 5 5.30 -17.89 -4.01
CA LEU A 5 4.75 -16.82 -3.19
C LEU A 5 5.62 -15.55 -3.26
N ARG A 6 6.95 -15.72 -3.23
CA ARG A 6 7.88 -14.59 -3.36
C ARG A 6 7.73 -13.87 -4.69
N SER A 7 7.55 -14.60 -5.79
CA SER A 7 7.33 -14.00 -7.12
C SER A 7 6.04 -13.18 -7.17
N ILE A 8 4.95 -13.70 -6.60
CA ILE A 8 3.66 -12.98 -6.53
C ILE A 8 3.78 -11.70 -5.71
N LEU A 9 4.51 -11.76 -4.59
CA LEU A 9 4.75 -10.60 -3.73
C LEU A 9 5.63 -9.55 -4.42
N GLU A 10 6.69 -9.97 -5.11
CA GLU A 10 7.59 -9.06 -5.84
C GLU A 10 6.86 -8.32 -6.97
N GLU A 11 5.97 -9.00 -7.71
CA GLU A 11 5.11 -8.36 -8.72
C GLU A 11 4.18 -7.31 -8.11
N LEU A 12 3.51 -7.64 -6.99
CA LEU A 12 2.57 -6.72 -6.34
C LEU A 12 3.26 -5.52 -5.69
N MET A 13 4.46 -5.71 -5.16
CA MET A 13 5.19 -4.69 -4.40
C MET A 13 5.97 -3.71 -5.28
N LEU A 14 6.15 -4.01 -6.57
CA LEU A 14 6.96 -3.18 -7.47
C LEU A 14 6.48 -1.73 -7.51
N ASP A 15 5.19 -1.53 -7.76
CA ASP A 15 4.59 -0.18 -7.84
C ASP A 15 4.41 0.45 -6.46
N VAL A 16 4.07 -0.37 -5.45
CA VAL A 16 3.92 0.06 -4.06
C VAL A 16 5.24 0.64 -3.53
N MET A 17 6.36 -0.01 -3.79
CA MET A 17 7.68 0.44 -3.37
C MET A 17 8.22 1.60 -4.21
N TYR A 18 7.69 1.82 -5.43
CA TYR A 18 8.02 3.00 -6.21
C TYR A 18 7.30 4.25 -5.67
N GLU A 19 6.02 4.12 -5.35
CA GLU A 19 5.19 5.26 -4.93
C GLU A 19 5.32 5.60 -3.45
N LEU A 20 5.23 4.61 -2.55
CA LEU A 20 5.15 4.84 -1.10
C LEU A 20 6.32 5.62 -0.51
N PRO A 21 7.60 5.38 -0.88
CA PRO A 21 8.71 6.11 -0.26
C PRO A 21 8.67 7.61 -0.47
N SER A 22 8.02 8.07 -1.55
CA SER A 22 7.88 9.49 -1.86
C SER A 22 6.66 10.14 -1.18
N ARG A 23 5.73 9.33 -0.65
CA ARG A 23 4.50 9.77 -0.01
C ARG A 23 4.71 10.02 1.47
N LYS A 24 4.46 11.25 1.92
CA LYS A 24 4.54 11.65 3.34
C LYS A 24 3.19 11.56 4.06
N ASP A 25 2.14 11.39 3.28
CA ASP A 25 0.73 11.31 3.66
C ASP A 25 0.26 9.88 3.99
N VAL A 26 1.06 8.86 3.63
CA VAL A 26 0.70 7.46 3.81
C VAL A 26 1.47 6.86 4.99
N ALA A 27 0.76 6.54 6.07
CA ALA A 27 1.33 5.93 7.27
C ALA A 27 1.15 4.40 7.32
N LEU A 28 0.16 3.87 6.60
CA LEU A 28 -0.19 2.45 6.59
C LEU A 28 -0.63 2.05 5.18
N CYS A 29 -0.06 0.97 4.66
CA CYS A 29 -0.52 0.31 3.45
C CYS A 29 -1.05 -1.08 3.83
N THR A 30 -2.30 -1.38 3.51
CA THR A 30 -2.93 -2.68 3.77
C THR A 30 -3.16 -3.41 2.46
N ILE A 31 -2.60 -4.62 2.33
CA ILE A 31 -2.80 -5.47 1.16
C ILE A 31 -4.09 -6.28 1.34
N THR A 32 -5.05 -6.08 0.44
CA THR A 32 -6.34 -6.80 0.46
C THR A 32 -6.30 -8.03 -0.44
N LYS A 33 -7.22 -8.99 -0.19
CA LYS A 33 -7.40 -10.16 -1.06
C LYS A 33 -7.65 -9.75 -2.52
N GLU A 34 -8.44 -8.70 -2.72
CA GLU A 34 -8.81 -8.21 -4.04
C GLU A 34 -7.61 -7.68 -4.84
N MET A 35 -6.66 -6.99 -4.18
CA MET A 35 -5.40 -6.59 -4.81
C MET A 35 -4.61 -7.80 -5.33
N VAL A 36 -4.57 -8.88 -4.55
CA VAL A 36 -3.85 -10.11 -4.91
C VAL A 36 -4.54 -10.83 -6.08
N GLU A 37 -5.87 -10.93 -6.05
CA GLU A 37 -6.65 -11.59 -7.11
C GLU A 37 -6.62 -10.81 -8.43
N LYS A 38 -6.65 -9.47 -8.37
CA LYS A 38 -6.64 -8.60 -9.55
C LYS A 38 -5.23 -8.32 -10.10
N ARG A 39 -4.17 -8.69 -9.38
CA ARG A 39 -2.77 -8.30 -9.67
C ARG A 39 -2.63 -6.81 -10.00
N SER A 40 -3.40 -5.97 -9.29
CA SER A 40 -3.55 -4.55 -9.59
C SER A 40 -2.95 -3.73 -8.47
N THR A 41 -2.30 -2.62 -8.84
CA THR A 41 -1.68 -1.66 -7.94
C THR A 41 -2.71 -1.01 -7.05
N ALA A 42 -2.31 -0.77 -5.80
CA ALA A 42 -3.21 -0.40 -4.72
C ALA A 42 -4.07 0.81 -5.08
N GLU A 43 -5.37 0.71 -4.83
CA GLU A 43 -6.15 1.90 -4.56
C GLU A 43 -5.69 2.39 -3.18
N LEU A 44 -4.84 3.43 -3.17
CA LEU A 44 -4.26 3.97 -1.94
C LEU A 44 -5.37 4.65 -1.13
N LEU A 45 -5.88 3.93 -0.14
CA LEU A 45 -6.85 4.44 0.81
C LEU A 45 -6.16 5.40 1.78
N TRP A 46 -6.60 6.66 1.78
CA TRP A 46 -6.25 7.63 2.81
C TRP A 46 -6.93 7.26 4.13
N HIS A 47 -6.17 7.13 5.21
CA HIS A 47 -6.74 6.86 6.53
C HIS A 47 -7.21 8.17 7.20
N PRO A 48 -8.51 8.34 7.53
CA PRO A 48 -9.07 9.61 8.01
C PRO A 48 -8.63 10.03 9.42
N ALA A 49 -7.87 9.20 10.15
CA ALA A 49 -7.37 9.55 11.49
C ALA A 49 -6.40 10.75 11.51
N TRP A 50 -5.85 11.15 10.36
CA TRP A 50 -4.95 12.30 10.25
C TRP A 50 -5.66 13.66 10.25
N HIS A 51 -7.00 13.70 10.23
CA HIS A 51 -7.76 14.94 10.39
C HIS A 51 -7.69 15.50 11.84
N LYS A 52 -7.11 14.77 12.80
CA LYS A 52 -7.00 15.20 14.20
C LYS A 52 -5.63 15.77 14.62
N GLN A 53 -4.61 15.80 13.75
CA GLN A 53 -3.27 16.26 14.14
C GLN A 53 -2.83 17.62 13.58
N HIS A 54 -3.60 18.24 12.67
CA HIS A 54 -3.26 19.57 12.12
C HIS A 54 -4.25 20.69 12.49
N GLU A 55 -5.17 20.45 13.43
CA GLU A 55 -6.12 21.47 13.92
C GLU A 55 -5.73 22.05 15.29
N THR A 56 -4.46 21.92 15.67
CA THR A 56 -3.85 22.65 16.81
C THR A 56 -2.46 23.12 16.43
N ALA A 57 -2.38 24.21 15.67
CA ALA A 57 -1.38 25.28 15.78
C ALA A 57 -1.82 26.47 14.90
#